data_AF-A0A0B5AYH2-F1
#
_entry.id   AF-A0A0B5AYH2-F1
#
_cell.length_a   1.000
_cell.length_b   1.000
_cell.length_c   1.000
_cell.angle_alpha   90.00
_cell.angle_beta   90.00
_cell.angle_gamma   90.00
#
_symmetry.space_group_name_H-M   'P 1'
#
loop_
_entity.id
_entity.type
_entity.pdbx_description
1 polymer ?
#
loop_
_entity_poly.entity_id
_entity_poly.type
_entity_poly.pdbx_seq_one_letter_code
_entity_poly.pdbx_strand_id
1 'polypeptide(L)'
;MKIREIIEQVEKSEQTESWVDVNEVAEELGLGYGDYGSPERLSSYYFGSWTSTDETVGYKVYYLDQKPVAISTQTGRKSDEIFYWLSQAVVKEVRSYIISLIKENEDSFRIKIANLEEEIGNGFKIHYYGDINRFKNVSLNETPVEVMKPVPEPYGLGNRVIVQLPDGTEMEVEMNELTFGYFLKEETNTHD
;
A
#
# COMPACT_ATOMS: atom_id res chain seq x y z
N MET A 1 -24.75 -13.38 21.88
CA MET A 1 -24.01 -12.38 22.68
C MET A 1 -24.35 -11.00 22.14
N LYS A 2 -24.53 -10.00 23.00
CA LYS A 2 -24.77 -8.59 22.61
C LYS A 2 -23.44 -7.85 22.49
N ILE A 3 -23.37 -6.80 21.66
CA ILE A 3 -22.16 -5.97 21.52
C ILE A 3 -21.68 -5.40 22.87
N ARG A 4 -22.61 -4.96 23.73
CA ARG A 4 -22.27 -4.50 25.09
C ARG A 4 -21.51 -5.56 25.91
N GLU A 5 -21.88 -6.83 25.77
CA GLU A 5 -21.27 -7.93 26.51
C GLU A 5 -19.85 -8.18 25.99
N ILE A 6 -19.63 -8.05 24.67
CA ILE A 6 -18.30 -8.11 24.07
C ILE A 6 -17.42 -6.97 24.59
N ILE A 7 -17.90 -5.73 24.57
CA ILE A 7 -17.13 -4.56 25.03
C ILE A 7 -16.71 -4.69 26.51
N GLU A 8 -17.58 -5.26 27.34
CA GLU A 8 -17.33 -5.48 28.77
C GLU A 8 -16.37 -6.65 29.06
N GLN A 9 -16.30 -7.63 28.16
CA GLN A 9 -15.60 -8.90 28.38
C GLN A 9 -14.40 -9.14 27.45
N VAL A 10 -14.17 -8.26 26.48
CA VAL A 10 -13.03 -8.39 25.57
C VAL A 10 -11.74 -8.45 26.38
N GLU A 11 -10.92 -9.46 26.07
CA GLU A 11 -9.63 -9.62 26.71
C GLU A 11 -8.72 -8.45 26.30
N LYS A 12 -8.01 -7.88 27.27
CA LYS A 12 -7.06 -6.79 27.06
C LYS A 12 -5.65 -7.30 27.34
N SER A 13 -5.13 -8.09 26.41
CA SER A 13 -3.79 -8.68 26.47
C SER A 13 -2.99 -8.39 25.21
N GLU A 14 -1.67 -8.58 25.25
CA GLU A 14 -0.78 -8.42 24.09
C GLU A 14 -1.23 -9.25 22.87
N GLN A 15 -1.87 -10.40 23.09
CA GLN A 15 -2.37 -11.25 22.01
C GLN A 15 -3.56 -10.64 21.27
N THR A 16 -4.40 -9.90 21.99
CA THR A 16 -5.60 -9.25 21.45
C THR A 16 -5.36 -7.81 21.05
N GLU A 17 -4.27 -7.20 21.51
CA GLU A 17 -3.94 -5.81 21.22
C GLU A 17 -3.73 -5.61 19.72
N SER A 18 -4.32 -4.55 19.19
CA SER A 18 -4.13 -4.09 17.83
C SER A 18 -3.55 -2.69 17.86
N TRP A 19 -2.59 -2.47 16.95
CA TRP A 19 -2.12 -1.13 16.68
C TRP A 19 -3.28 -0.26 16.18
N VAL A 20 -3.26 1.02 16.59
CA VAL A 20 -4.25 2.02 16.20
C VAL A 20 -3.67 2.85 15.06
N ASP A 21 -4.22 2.71 13.86
CA ASP A 21 -3.92 3.63 12.77
C ASP A 21 -4.63 4.96 13.01
N VAL A 22 -3.88 5.97 13.43
CA VAL A 22 -4.43 7.29 13.74
C VAL A 22 -4.92 8.00 12.47
N ASN A 23 -4.35 7.71 11.29
CA ASN A 23 -4.79 8.32 10.04
C ASN A 23 -6.13 7.73 9.59
N GLU A 24 -6.32 6.42 9.75
CA GLU A 24 -7.59 5.76 9.43
C GLU A 24 -8.72 6.28 10.34
N VAL A 25 -8.46 6.39 11.65
CA VAL A 25 -9.41 7.01 12.59
C VAL A 25 -9.67 8.48 12.26
N ALA A 26 -8.65 9.22 11.82
CA ALA A 26 -8.79 10.62 11.42
C ALA A 26 -9.68 10.76 10.18
N GLU A 27 -9.45 9.94 9.15
CA GLU A 27 -10.21 9.92 7.90
C GLU A 27 -11.70 9.65 8.15
N GLU A 28 -12.02 8.63 8.96
CA GLU A 28 -13.39 8.32 9.38
C GLU A 28 -14.08 9.52 10.07
N LEU A 29 -13.32 10.32 10.83
CA LEU A 29 -13.83 11.51 11.52
C LEU A 29 -13.89 12.77 10.61
N GLY A 30 -13.67 12.59 9.31
CA GLY A 30 -13.66 13.65 8.31
C GLY A 30 -12.45 14.58 8.42
N LEU A 31 -11.34 14.07 8.96
CA LEU A 31 -10.04 14.75 8.95
C LEU A 31 -9.20 14.18 7.81
N GLY A 32 -8.22 14.94 7.32
CA GLY A 32 -7.32 14.43 6.27
C GLY A 32 -6.20 13.56 6.84
N TYR A 33 -5.47 12.87 5.96
CA TYR A 33 -4.16 12.32 6.27
C TYR A 33 -3.21 13.42 6.77
N GLY A 34 -2.42 13.14 7.79
CA GLY A 34 -1.55 14.13 8.41
C GLY A 34 -0.39 13.52 9.21
N ASP A 35 0.58 14.36 9.56
CA ASP A 35 1.63 14.00 10.54
C ASP A 35 1.06 14.13 11.95
N TYR A 36 0.29 13.10 12.32
CA TYR A 36 -0.20 12.94 13.68
C TYR A 36 0.92 12.40 14.59
N GLY A 37 0.96 12.89 15.82
CA GLY A 37 1.74 12.30 16.90
C GLY A 37 1.25 10.92 17.31
N SER A 38 2.00 10.28 18.22
CA SER A 38 1.63 8.97 18.77
C SER A 38 0.30 9.04 19.53
N PRO A 39 -0.70 8.20 19.21
CA PRO A 39 -2.00 8.23 19.86
C PRO A 39 -2.00 7.45 21.20
N GLU A 40 -1.15 7.81 22.16
CA GLU A 40 -0.92 7.05 23.41
C GLU A 40 -2.18 6.81 24.27
N ARG A 41 -3.24 7.60 24.08
CA ARG A 41 -4.50 7.47 24.83
C ARG A 41 -5.52 6.58 24.12
N LEU A 42 -5.29 6.23 22.86
CA LEU A 42 -6.11 5.30 22.10
C LEU A 42 -5.48 3.91 22.12
N SER A 43 -6.30 2.92 22.44
CA SER A 43 -5.94 1.51 22.31
C SER A 43 -7.05 0.77 21.58
N SER A 44 -6.71 -0.35 20.95
CA SER A 44 -7.69 -1.21 20.31
C SER A 44 -7.39 -2.68 20.57
N TYR A 45 -8.45 -3.49 20.70
CA TYR A 45 -8.33 -4.92 20.99
C TYR A 45 -9.25 -5.72 20.08
N TYR A 46 -8.71 -6.76 19.45
CA TYR A 46 -9.47 -7.74 18.69
C TYR A 46 -10.37 -8.56 19.61
N PHE A 47 -11.65 -8.66 19.27
CA PHE A 47 -12.57 -9.66 19.84
C PHE A 47 -12.90 -10.78 18.86
N GLY A 48 -12.41 -10.67 17.63
CA GLY A 48 -12.36 -11.73 16.65
C GLY A 48 -11.42 -11.33 15.53
N SER A 49 -10.42 -12.15 15.21
CA SER A 49 -9.43 -11.85 14.19
C SER A 49 -9.06 -13.06 13.35
N TRP A 50 -8.54 -12.81 12.16
CA TRP A 50 -7.99 -13.82 11.27
C TRP A 50 -6.89 -13.22 10.40
N THR A 51 -6.08 -14.08 9.79
CA THR A 51 -5.03 -13.64 8.86
C THR A 51 -5.58 -13.51 7.45
N SER A 52 -5.46 -12.32 6.87
CA SER A 52 -5.67 -12.07 5.45
C SER A 52 -4.30 -11.87 4.81
N THR A 53 -3.86 -12.84 3.99
CA THR A 53 -2.50 -12.95 3.44
C THR A 53 -1.41 -12.95 4.51
N ASP A 54 -0.98 -11.76 4.93
CA ASP A 54 0.16 -11.45 5.77
C ASP A 54 -0.19 -10.41 6.86
N GLU A 55 -1.46 -10.05 6.99
CA GLU A 55 -1.95 -9.06 7.95
C GLU A 55 -3.11 -9.62 8.79
N THR A 56 -3.11 -9.30 10.08
CA THR A 56 -4.22 -9.64 10.97
C THR A 56 -5.33 -8.61 10.79
N VAL A 57 -6.53 -9.08 10.43
CA VAL A 57 -7.73 -8.26 10.30
C VAL A 57 -8.83 -8.81 11.20
N GLY A 58 -9.92 -8.06 11.35
CA GLY A 58 -11.12 -8.58 11.99
C GLY A 58 -11.95 -7.51 12.68
N TYR A 59 -12.47 -7.85 13.86
CA TYR A 59 -13.32 -6.99 14.66
C TYR A 59 -12.59 -6.48 15.89
N LYS A 60 -12.60 -5.15 16.09
CA LYS A 60 -11.90 -4.49 17.19
C LYS A 60 -12.86 -3.70 18.07
N VAL A 61 -12.50 -3.53 19.33
CA VAL A 61 -13.06 -2.50 20.23
C VAL A 61 -11.98 -1.45 20.48
N TYR A 62 -12.32 -0.19 20.28
CA TYR A 62 -11.44 0.95 20.55
C TYR A 62 -11.75 1.56 21.92
N TYR A 63 -10.71 2.01 22.60
CA TYR A 63 -10.79 2.70 23.88
C TYR A 63 -10.04 4.02 23.84
N LEU A 64 -10.62 5.08 24.40
CA LEU A 64 -9.93 6.33 24.73
C LEU A 64 -9.86 6.44 26.25
N ASP A 65 -8.66 6.57 26.82
CA ASP A 65 -8.45 6.57 28.29
C ASP A 65 -9.17 5.40 28.99
N GLN A 66 -9.06 4.19 28.42
CA GLN A 66 -9.70 2.97 28.91
C GLN A 66 -11.24 2.94 28.84
N LYS A 67 -11.90 3.95 28.25
CA LYS A 67 -13.35 3.96 28.01
C LYS A 67 -13.65 3.52 26.58
N PRO A 68 -14.61 2.61 26.36
CA PRO A 68 -14.93 2.15 25.02
C PRO A 68 -15.51 3.30 24.20
N VAL A 69 -15.06 3.44 22.96
CA VAL A 69 -15.47 4.55 22.08
C VAL A 69 -16.09 4.11 20.76
N ALA A 70 -15.60 3.00 20.19
CA ALA A 70 -16.09 2.46 18.93
C ALA A 70 -15.86 0.94 18.87
N ILE A 71 -16.57 0.31 17.95
CA ILE A 71 -16.19 -0.99 17.39
C ILE A 71 -15.90 -0.82 15.90
N SER A 72 -15.10 -1.71 15.34
CA SER A 72 -14.81 -1.71 13.91
C SER A 72 -14.87 -3.10 13.31
N THR A 73 -14.90 -3.15 11.98
CA THR A 73 -14.68 -4.37 11.22
C THR A 73 -13.86 -4.10 9.98
N GLN A 74 -12.87 -4.96 9.74
CA GLN A 74 -12.10 -5.01 8.50
C GLN A 74 -12.12 -6.44 7.98
N THR A 75 -12.69 -6.65 6.78
CA THR A 75 -12.92 -8.01 6.26
C THR A 75 -11.71 -8.62 5.54
N GLY A 76 -10.74 -7.80 5.15
CA GLY A 76 -9.54 -8.21 4.44
C GLY A 76 -8.53 -7.07 4.39
N ARG A 77 -7.26 -7.40 4.14
CA ARG A 77 -6.13 -6.44 4.17
C ARG A 77 -6.30 -5.23 3.26
N LYS A 78 -6.99 -5.40 2.13
CA LYS A 78 -7.26 -4.34 1.14
C LYS A 78 -8.67 -3.78 1.24
N SER A 79 -9.38 -4.07 2.33
CA SER A 79 -10.69 -3.52 2.62
C SER A 79 -10.55 -2.41 3.64
N ASP A 80 -11.39 -1.39 3.50
CA ASP A 80 -11.50 -0.30 4.47
C ASP A 80 -11.98 -0.86 5.82
N GLU A 81 -11.49 -0.28 6.92
CA GLU A 81 -12.06 -0.52 8.23
C GLU A 81 -13.33 0.32 8.43
N ILE A 82 -14.44 -0.35 8.77
CA ILE A 82 -15.74 0.31 8.98
C ILE A 82 -15.95 0.52 10.48
N PHE A 83 -16.15 1.76 10.90
CA PHE A 83 -16.34 2.12 12.31
C PHE A 83 -17.82 2.27 12.71
N TYR A 84 -18.12 1.87 13.94
CA TYR A 84 -19.41 2.08 14.59
C TYR A 84 -19.19 2.72 15.96
N TRP A 85 -19.50 4.00 16.04
CA TRP A 85 -19.28 4.82 17.24
C TRP A 85 -20.40 4.64 18.26
N LEU A 86 -20.04 4.59 19.56
CA LEU A 86 -21.01 4.33 20.63
C LEU A 86 -21.95 5.51 20.89
N SER A 87 -21.52 6.74 20.59
CA SER A 87 -22.38 7.93 20.62
C SER A 87 -21.75 9.11 19.89
N GLN A 88 -22.56 10.09 19.52
CA GLN A 88 -22.05 11.36 18.96
C GLN A 88 -21.18 12.15 19.95
N ALA A 89 -21.43 12.04 21.26
CA ALA A 89 -20.62 12.72 22.27
C ALA A 89 -19.18 12.17 22.27
N VAL A 90 -19.06 10.85 22.20
CA VAL A 90 -17.78 10.14 22.10
C VAL A 90 -17.05 10.49 20.80
N VAL A 91 -17.75 10.55 19.66
CA VAL A 91 -17.15 10.98 18.38
C VAL A 91 -16.48 12.35 18.52
N LYS A 92 -17.15 13.31 19.18
CA LYS A 92 -16.59 14.65 19.41
C LYS A 92 -15.36 14.65 20.32
N GLU A 93 -15.35 13.78 21.34
CA GLU A 93 -14.23 13.60 22.25
C GLU A 93 -13.01 13.05 21.51
N VAL A 94 -13.18 11.96 20.77
CA VAL A 94 -12.10 11.34 19.99
C VAL A 94 -11.61 12.29 18.90
N ARG A 95 -12.51 12.96 18.16
CA ARG A 95 -12.12 13.94 17.14
C ARG A 95 -11.28 15.08 17.72
N SER A 96 -11.66 15.60 18.89
CA SER A 96 -10.88 16.63 19.58
C SER A 96 -9.48 16.13 19.95
N TYR A 97 -9.38 14.87 20.41
CA TYR A 97 -8.11 14.24 20.70
C TYR A 97 -7.23 14.07 19.45
N ILE A 98 -7.77 13.54 18.34
CA ILE A 98 -7.02 13.38 17.10
C ILE A 98 -6.49 14.73 16.58
N ILE A 99 -7.29 15.81 16.65
CA ILE A 99 -6.82 17.16 16.29
C ILE A 99 -5.65 17.60 17.18
N SER A 100 -5.67 17.28 18.46
CA SER A 100 -4.57 17.62 19.37
C SER A 100 -3.25 16.88 19.07
N LEU A 101 -3.31 15.80 18.27
CA LEU A 101 -2.13 15.07 17.81
C LEU A 101 -1.49 15.70 16.58
N ILE A 102 -2.14 16.64 15.90
CA ILE A 102 -1.57 17.31 14.73
C ILE A 102 -0.30 18.04 15.17
N LYS A 103 0.85 17.61 14.67
CA LYS A 103 2.09 18.35 14.87
C LYS A 103 2.05 19.60 14.01
N GLU A 104 2.12 20.77 14.63
CA GLU A 104 2.45 22.01 13.94
C GLU A 104 3.91 21.91 13.48
N ASN A 105 4.11 21.34 12.30
CA ASN A 105 5.42 21.25 11.67
C ASN A 105 5.39 22.15 10.44
N GLU A 106 5.53 23.45 10.67
CA GLU A 106 5.61 24.45 9.58
C GLU A 106 6.79 24.15 8.61
N ASP A 107 7.78 23.36 9.04
CA ASP A 107 9.03 23.12 8.32
C ASP A 107 9.18 21.71 7.68
N SER A 108 8.16 20.84 7.69
CA SER A 108 8.32 19.45 7.22
C SER A 108 7.76 19.14 5.82
N PHE A 109 7.58 20.14 4.95
CA PHE A 109 7.30 19.93 3.52
C PHE A 109 8.48 19.25 2.81
N ARG A 110 8.57 17.92 2.92
CA ARG A 110 9.55 17.10 2.18
C ARG A 110 9.08 16.89 0.74
N ILE A 111 9.01 17.96 -0.03
CA ILE A 111 8.69 17.92 -1.46
C ILE A 111 9.98 17.61 -2.24
N LYS A 112 9.97 16.54 -3.01
CA LYS A 112 10.99 16.32 -4.05
C LYS A 112 10.54 17.04 -5.31
N ILE A 113 11.27 18.08 -5.70
CA ILE A 113 11.02 18.79 -6.96
C ILE A 113 11.70 18.00 -8.07
N ALA A 114 10.94 17.62 -9.10
CA ALA A 114 11.49 16.94 -10.27
C ALA A 114 12.42 17.89 -11.03
N ASN A 115 13.62 17.43 -11.34
CA ASN A 115 14.51 18.13 -12.26
C ASN A 115 14.12 17.75 -13.70
N LEU A 116 13.52 18.69 -14.43
CA LEU A 116 13.06 18.44 -15.80
C LEU A 116 14.20 18.25 -16.80
N GLU A 117 15.43 18.64 -16.43
CA GLU A 117 16.64 18.50 -17.25
C GLU A 117 17.47 17.27 -16.85
N GLU A 118 16.97 16.42 -15.95
CA GLU A 118 17.67 15.20 -15.54
C GLU A 118 17.63 14.15 -16.67
N GLU A 119 18.80 13.68 -17.09
CA GLU A 119 18.92 12.59 -18.05
C GLU A 119 18.57 11.25 -17.39
N ILE A 120 17.37 10.73 -17.70
CA ILE A 120 16.86 9.44 -17.18
C ILE A 120 17.20 8.24 -18.08
N GLY A 121 18.04 8.43 -19.10
CA GLY A 121 18.39 7.41 -20.10
C GLY A 121 17.28 7.13 -21.11
N ASN A 122 17.47 6.10 -21.94
CA ASN A 122 16.55 5.74 -23.05
C ASN A 122 15.50 4.68 -22.68
N GLY A 123 15.41 4.31 -21.41
CA GLY A 123 14.48 3.30 -20.92
C GLY A 123 14.70 3.00 -19.44
N PHE A 124 14.00 2.00 -18.94
CA PHE A 124 14.04 1.61 -17.53
C PHE A 124 14.32 0.11 -17.36
N LYS A 125 14.68 -0.29 -16.15
CA LYS A 125 14.93 -1.68 -15.76
C LYS A 125 13.78 -2.20 -14.89
N ILE A 126 13.47 -3.48 -15.02
CA ILE A 126 12.47 -4.17 -14.21
C ILE A 126 13.14 -5.38 -13.57
N HIS A 127 12.82 -5.70 -12.31
CA HIS A 127 13.43 -6.83 -11.60
C HIS A 127 12.61 -8.13 -11.68
N TYR A 128 11.29 -8.04 -11.85
CA TYR A 128 10.40 -9.20 -11.84
C TYR A 128 9.46 -9.15 -13.03
N TYR A 129 9.18 -10.30 -13.63
CA TYR A 129 8.17 -10.34 -14.69
C TYR A 129 6.77 -10.31 -14.04
N GLY A 130 5.97 -9.32 -14.40
CA GLY A 130 4.53 -9.29 -14.14
C GLY A 130 3.78 -9.85 -15.35
N ASP A 131 2.86 -9.06 -15.88
CA ASP A 131 2.21 -9.33 -17.17
C ASP A 131 3.13 -8.95 -18.33
N ILE A 132 3.74 -9.96 -18.96
CA ILE A 132 4.70 -9.78 -20.06
C ILE A 132 4.12 -9.10 -21.31
N ASN A 133 2.78 -9.09 -21.46
CA ASN A 133 2.11 -8.54 -22.65
C ASN A 133 2.12 -7.01 -22.71
N ARG A 134 2.71 -6.34 -21.71
CA ARG A 134 2.73 -4.87 -21.62
C ARG A 134 4.05 -4.27 -22.04
N PHE A 135 5.05 -5.08 -22.39
CA PHE A 135 6.38 -4.58 -22.74
C PHE A 135 6.42 -4.06 -24.18
N LYS A 136 7.05 -2.90 -24.39
CA LYS A 136 7.33 -2.31 -25.71
C LYS A 136 8.80 -1.92 -25.79
N ASN A 137 9.36 -1.98 -27.00
CA ASN A 137 10.72 -1.51 -27.30
C ASN A 137 11.76 -2.10 -26.32
N VAL A 138 11.74 -3.43 -26.14
CA VAL A 138 12.65 -4.12 -25.23
C VAL A 138 13.97 -4.36 -25.93
N SER A 139 15.08 -4.11 -25.24
CA SER A 139 16.42 -4.39 -25.75
C SER A 139 17.32 -5.09 -24.74
N LEU A 140 18.22 -5.93 -25.25
CA LEU A 140 19.33 -6.54 -24.52
C LEU A 140 20.62 -5.95 -25.08
N ASN A 141 21.37 -5.19 -24.27
CA ASN A 141 22.59 -4.49 -24.71
C ASN A 141 22.38 -3.73 -26.05
N GLU A 142 21.34 -2.89 -26.09
CA GLU A 142 20.94 -2.09 -27.27
C GLU A 142 20.40 -2.90 -28.47
N THR A 143 20.42 -4.24 -28.40
CA THR A 143 19.83 -5.11 -29.42
C THR A 143 18.34 -5.28 -29.16
N PRO A 144 17.44 -4.93 -30.10
CA PRO A 144 16.00 -5.16 -29.93
C PRO A 144 15.69 -6.65 -29.78
N VAL A 145 14.83 -6.99 -28.81
CA VAL A 145 14.41 -8.37 -28.55
C VAL A 145 12.91 -8.45 -28.32
N GLU A 146 12.33 -9.62 -28.59
CA GLU A 146 10.95 -9.94 -28.22
C GLU A 146 10.94 -10.80 -26.95
N VAL A 147 10.15 -10.39 -25.94
CA VAL A 147 9.99 -11.18 -24.70
C VAL A 147 8.90 -12.23 -24.95
N MET A 148 9.29 -13.50 -24.98
CA MET A 148 8.40 -14.58 -25.41
C MET A 148 7.58 -15.16 -24.26
N LYS A 149 8.27 -15.58 -23.18
CA LYS A 149 7.62 -16.26 -22.04
C LYS A 149 8.47 -16.20 -20.78
N PRO A 150 7.84 -16.25 -19.59
CA PRO A 150 8.55 -16.42 -18.34
C PRO A 150 9.20 -17.81 -18.25
N VAL A 151 10.33 -17.88 -17.56
CA VAL A 151 10.88 -19.15 -17.07
C VAL A 151 10.16 -19.52 -15.78
N PRO A 152 9.49 -20.69 -15.70
CA PRO A 152 8.75 -21.08 -14.50
C PRO A 152 9.69 -21.25 -13.30
N GLU A 153 9.34 -20.60 -12.20
CA GLU A 153 10.03 -20.76 -10.91
C GLU A 153 9.06 -21.15 -9.80
N PRO A 154 9.54 -21.82 -8.74
CA PRO A 154 8.72 -22.13 -7.57
C PRO A 154 8.05 -20.86 -7.04
N TYR A 155 6.76 -20.94 -6.76
CA TYR A 155 5.95 -19.85 -6.19
C TYR A 155 5.71 -18.62 -7.09
N GLY A 156 6.08 -18.66 -8.38
CA GLY A 156 5.70 -17.63 -9.35
C GLY A 156 6.43 -16.29 -9.19
N LEU A 157 7.52 -16.24 -8.42
CA LEU A 157 8.37 -15.06 -8.21
C LEU A 157 9.61 -15.08 -9.10
N GLY A 158 9.46 -15.49 -10.36
CA GLY A 158 10.60 -15.57 -11.26
C GLY A 158 11.06 -14.19 -11.75
N ASN A 159 12.35 -14.11 -12.07
CA ASN A 159 12.99 -12.94 -12.65
C ASN A 159 13.61 -13.22 -14.04
N ARG A 160 13.37 -14.40 -14.60
CA ARG A 160 13.94 -14.84 -15.89
C ARG A 160 12.88 -15.01 -16.96
N VAL A 161 13.25 -14.64 -18.19
CA VAL A 161 12.39 -14.74 -19.38
C VAL A 161 13.19 -15.34 -20.54
N ILE A 162 12.48 -15.97 -21.47
CA ILE A 162 13.03 -16.29 -22.78
C ILE A 162 12.79 -15.10 -23.69
N VAL A 163 13.87 -14.62 -24.31
CA VAL A 163 13.82 -13.58 -25.35
C VAL A 163 14.23 -14.15 -26.70
N GLN A 164 13.66 -13.59 -27.76
CA GLN A 164 14.07 -13.86 -29.14
C GLN A 164 14.86 -12.67 -29.69
N LEU A 165 16.05 -12.97 -30.21
CA LEU A 165 16.91 -12.03 -30.93
C LEU A 165 16.44 -11.86 -32.38
N PRO A 166 16.87 -10.80 -33.09
CA PRO A 166 16.45 -10.53 -34.48
C PRO A 166 16.82 -11.64 -35.47
N ASP A 167 17.82 -12.45 -35.17
CA ASP A 167 18.24 -13.61 -35.97
C ASP A 167 17.37 -14.86 -35.72
N GLY A 168 16.39 -14.77 -34.82
CA GLY A 168 15.51 -15.85 -34.40
C GLY A 168 16.06 -16.70 -33.25
N THR A 169 17.27 -16.42 -32.77
CA THR A 169 17.87 -17.14 -31.63
C THR A 169 17.10 -16.85 -30.35
N GLU A 170 16.73 -17.89 -29.61
CA GLU A 170 16.13 -17.76 -28.28
C GLU A 170 17.19 -17.91 -27.18
N MET A 171 17.11 -17.07 -26.16
CA MET A 171 17.96 -17.18 -24.99
C MET A 171 17.23 -16.82 -23.70
N GLU A 172 17.67 -17.41 -22.60
CA GLU A 172 17.21 -17.07 -21.25
C GLU A 172 18.01 -15.89 -20.72
N VAL A 173 17.31 -14.89 -20.19
CA VAL A 173 17.91 -13.68 -19.62
C VAL A 173 17.19 -13.27 -18.34
N GLU A 174 17.90 -12.60 -17.45
CA GLU A 174 17.29 -11.94 -16.31
C GLU A 174 16.59 -10.64 -16.74
N MET A 175 15.46 -10.32 -16.11
CA MET A 175 14.68 -9.12 -16.40
C MET A 175 15.47 -7.81 -16.22
N ASN A 176 16.42 -7.78 -15.29
CA ASN A 176 17.27 -6.61 -15.02
C ASN A 176 18.31 -6.35 -16.13
N GLU A 177 18.61 -7.34 -16.97
CA GLU A 177 19.50 -7.19 -18.13
C GLU A 177 18.79 -6.48 -19.28
N LEU A 178 17.45 -6.58 -19.33
CA LEU A 178 16.63 -5.96 -20.36
C LEU A 178 16.38 -4.48 -20.09
N THR A 179 16.42 -3.66 -21.13
CA THR A 179 16.00 -2.26 -21.09
C THR A 179 14.63 -2.14 -21.74
N PHE A 180 13.68 -1.58 -21.02
CA PHE A 180 12.30 -1.36 -21.48
C PHE A 180 12.13 0.08 -21.93
N GLY A 181 11.62 0.28 -23.14
CA GLY A 181 11.39 1.63 -23.65
C GLY A 181 10.22 2.34 -22.96
N TYR A 182 10.28 3.66 -22.90
CA TYR A 182 9.20 4.49 -22.38
C TYR A 182 7.97 4.47 -23.30
N PHE A 183 6.79 4.68 -22.72
CA PHE A 183 5.54 4.85 -23.47
C PHE A 183 5.39 6.29 -23.98
N LEU A 184 6.19 6.64 -24.98
CA LEU A 184 6.17 7.94 -25.65
C LEU A 184 5.30 7.88 -26.92
N LYS A 185 4.78 9.02 -27.35
CA LYS A 185 4.12 9.13 -28.67
C LYS A 185 5.19 8.97 -29.75
N GLU A 186 4.86 8.22 -30.81
CA GLU A 186 5.66 8.24 -32.02
C GLU A 186 5.62 9.66 -32.60
N GLU A 187 6.78 10.25 -32.86
CA GLU A 187 6.84 11.49 -33.60
C GLU A 187 6.32 11.23 -35.01
N THR A 188 5.13 11.76 -35.33
CA THR A 188 4.63 11.76 -36.70
C THR A 188 5.56 12.60 -37.54
N ASN A 189 6.46 11.96 -38.28
CA ASN A 189 7.24 12.60 -39.34
C ASN A 189 6.28 13.04 -40.46
N THR A 190 5.71 14.24 -40.34
CA THR A 190 5.19 14.98 -41.50
C THR A 190 6.39 15.46 -42.29
N HIS A 191 6.84 14.65 -43.24
CA HIS A 191 7.59 15.14 -44.39
C HIS A 191 6.57 15.60 -45.43
N ASP A 192 6.33 16.92 -45.48
CA ASP A 192 5.85 17.62 -46.67
C ASP A 192 7.04 17.94 -47.58
#